data_AF-A0A9X3YFX1-F1
#
_entry.id   AF-A0A9X3YFX1-F1
#
_cell.length_a   1.000
_cell.length_b   1.000
_cell.length_c   1.000
_cell.angle_alpha   90.00
_cell.angle_beta   90.00
_cell.angle_gamma   90.00
#
_symmetry.space_group_name_H-M   'P 1'
#
loop_
_entity.id
_entity.type
_entity.pdbx_description
1 polymer ?
#
loop_
_entity_poly.entity_id
_entity_poly.type
_entity_poly.pdbx_seq_one_letter_code
_entity_poly.pdbx_strand_id
1 'polypeptide(L)'
;IAAGTRDVSQQQTPYLAQARDTGFVYQPGELCGLNRERRELQIAAVYADDGRLLIPGRIVGYDTLIIAIGSQANDFRTRGAANHCYRIDSREQADAFNREIRLRVLQCVAQDAQLSIGIVGGGATGVELAAELVQLAESAAAYGAHDLMSRMSV
;
A
#
# COMPACT_ATOMS: atom_id res chain seq x y z
N ILE A 1 -2.49 9.88 -1.98
CA ILE A 1 -2.32 8.89 -0.89
C ILE A 1 -0.93 8.27 -1.00
N ALA A 2 -0.56 7.68 -2.15
CA ALA A 2 0.77 7.09 -2.34
C ALA A 2 1.92 8.12 -2.36
N ALA A 3 1.70 9.33 -2.85
CA ALA A 3 2.70 10.41 -2.72
C ALA A 3 2.65 11.13 -1.36
N GLY A 4 1.85 10.64 -0.39
CA GLY A 4 1.78 11.17 0.98
C GLY A 4 1.09 12.53 1.11
N THR A 5 0.35 12.94 0.08
CA THR A 5 -0.43 14.19 0.01
C THR A 5 -1.71 14.19 0.86
N ARG A 6 -2.09 13.04 1.46
CA ARG A 6 -3.29 12.88 2.30
C ARG A 6 -2.97 12.03 3.52
N ASP A 7 -3.52 12.41 4.69
CA ASP A 7 -3.35 11.68 5.96
C ASP A 7 -4.18 10.40 5.98
N VAL A 8 -3.48 9.26 5.97
CA VAL A 8 -4.05 7.91 5.86
C VAL A 8 -4.71 7.45 7.16
N SER A 9 -4.44 8.13 8.28
CA SER A 9 -5.06 7.82 9.58
C SER A 9 -6.57 8.07 9.61
N GLN A 10 -7.10 8.90 8.70
CA GLN A 10 -8.52 9.23 8.63
C GLN A 10 -9.40 8.15 7.97
N GLN A 11 -8.83 7.06 7.44
CA GLN A 11 -9.56 6.07 6.63
C GLN A 11 -9.49 4.63 7.16
N GLN A 12 -9.29 4.41 8.46
CA GLN A 12 -9.36 3.05 9.03
C GLN A 12 -10.77 2.74 9.55
N THR A 13 -11.42 1.73 8.97
CA THR A 13 -12.69 1.19 9.50
C THR A 13 -12.39 0.30 10.71
N PRO A 14 -12.90 0.61 11.91
CA PRO A 14 -12.71 -0.23 13.08
C PRO A 14 -13.65 -1.44 13.01
N TYR A 15 -13.25 -2.49 12.27
CA TYR A 15 -14.11 -3.67 12.02
C TYR A 15 -14.64 -4.33 13.28
N LEU A 16 -13.91 -4.31 14.40
CA LEU A 16 -14.40 -4.79 15.69
C LEU A 16 -15.56 -3.95 16.24
N ALA A 17 -15.49 -2.63 16.12
CA ALA A 17 -16.57 -1.75 16.55
C ALA A 17 -17.79 -1.93 15.63
N GLN A 18 -17.57 -2.00 14.31
CA GLN A 18 -18.64 -2.23 13.36
C GLN A 18 -19.31 -3.60 13.54
N ALA A 19 -18.53 -4.65 13.81
CA ALA A 19 -19.00 -5.99 14.14
C ALA A 19 -19.96 -5.96 15.33
N ARG A 20 -19.58 -5.23 16.40
CA ARG A 20 -20.43 -5.06 17.59
C ARG A 20 -21.76 -4.39 17.24
N ASP A 21 -21.72 -3.35 16.42
CA ASP A 21 -22.91 -2.53 16.13
C ASP A 21 -23.83 -3.15 15.05
N THR A 22 -23.32 -4.05 14.21
CA THR A 22 -24.05 -4.63 13.06
C THR A 22 -24.27 -6.15 13.13
N GLY A 23 -23.70 -6.83 14.13
CA GLY A 23 -24.00 -8.24 14.42
C GLY A 23 -23.23 -9.27 13.57
N PHE A 24 -22.11 -8.91 12.94
CA PHE A 24 -21.20 -9.89 12.33
C PHE A 24 -20.02 -10.21 13.27
N VAL A 25 -19.33 -11.33 13.02
CA VAL A 25 -18.11 -11.69 13.75
C VAL A 25 -16.89 -11.33 12.92
N TYR A 26 -16.04 -10.45 13.45
CA TYR A 26 -14.75 -10.15 12.84
C TYR A 26 -13.69 -11.18 13.25
N GLN A 27 -12.98 -11.73 12.27
CA GLN A 27 -11.94 -12.74 12.45
C GLN A 27 -10.61 -12.20 11.91
N PRO A 28 -9.71 -11.66 12.75
CA PRO A 28 -8.43 -11.11 12.30
C PRO A 28 -7.46 -12.20 11.80
N GLY A 29 -6.81 -11.96 10.67
CA GLY A 29 -5.79 -12.84 10.11
C GLY A 29 -5.93 -13.04 8.61
N GLU A 30 -4.88 -13.57 7.99
CA GLU A 30 -4.84 -13.83 6.55
C GLU A 30 -5.52 -15.16 6.21
N LEU A 31 -6.34 -15.17 5.16
CA LEU A 31 -6.85 -16.42 4.58
C LEU A 31 -5.71 -17.14 3.88
N CYS A 32 -5.23 -18.25 4.44
CA CYS A 32 -4.09 -19.01 3.91
C CYS A 32 -4.46 -20.39 3.36
N GLY A 33 -5.73 -20.81 3.46
CA GLY A 33 -6.19 -22.08 2.90
C GLY A 33 -7.70 -22.15 2.75
N LEU A 34 -8.15 -22.92 1.75
CA LEU A 34 -9.56 -23.19 1.48
C LEU A 34 -9.74 -24.66 1.11
N ASN A 35 -10.47 -25.41 1.94
CA ASN A 35 -10.93 -26.75 1.62
C ASN A 35 -12.42 -26.72 1.28
N ARG A 36 -12.73 -26.85 -0.02
CA ARG A 36 -14.12 -26.77 -0.52
C ARG A 36 -14.93 -28.03 -0.24
N GLU A 37 -14.29 -29.19 -0.17
CA GLU A 37 -14.95 -30.47 0.11
C GLU A 37 -15.44 -30.51 1.56
N ARG A 38 -14.60 -30.06 2.49
CA ARG A 38 -14.93 -29.95 3.92
C ARG A 38 -15.64 -28.65 4.30
N ARG A 39 -15.72 -27.70 3.36
CA ARG A 39 -16.24 -26.34 3.57
C ARG A 39 -15.57 -25.62 4.74
N GLU A 40 -14.25 -25.56 4.68
CA GLU A 40 -13.40 -25.02 5.73
C GLU A 40 -12.41 -23.99 5.16
N LEU A 41 -12.23 -22.88 5.88
CA LEU A 41 -11.17 -21.90 5.67
C LEU A 41 -10.06 -22.11 6.69
N GLN A 42 -8.82 -21.87 6.29
CA GLN A 42 -7.69 -21.76 7.20
C GLN A 42 -7.28 -20.29 7.31
N ILE A 43 -7.30 -19.77 8.53
CA ILE A 43 -6.83 -18.42 8.84
C ILE A 43 -5.48 -18.54 9.54
N ALA A 44 -4.51 -17.78 9.05
CA ALA A 44 -3.15 -17.74 9.59
C ALA A 44 -3.12 -17.20 11.03
N ALA A 45 -2.04 -17.54 11.73
CA ALA A 45 -1.72 -16.92 13.00
C ALA A 45 -1.36 -15.44 12.81
N VAL A 46 -1.70 -14.61 13.79
CA VAL A 46 -1.33 -13.18 13.82
C VAL A 46 -0.21 -13.01 14.83
N TYR A 47 0.85 -12.31 14.42
CA TYR A 47 2.02 -12.01 15.22
C TYR A 47 2.15 -10.50 15.44
N ALA A 48 2.76 -10.10 16.54
CA ALA A 48 3.26 -8.75 16.73
C ALA A 48 4.56 -8.54 15.93
N ASP A 49 4.96 -7.28 15.75
CA ASP A 49 6.19 -6.92 15.04
C ASP A 49 7.46 -7.53 15.68
N ASP A 50 7.42 -7.81 16.99
CA ASP A 50 8.49 -8.48 17.73
C ASP A 50 8.46 -10.02 17.65
N GLY A 51 7.55 -10.58 16.84
CA GLY A 51 7.41 -12.01 16.61
C GLY A 51 6.57 -12.75 17.65
N ARG A 52 6.01 -12.08 18.67
CA ARG A 52 5.11 -12.73 19.63
C ARG A 52 3.81 -13.17 18.95
N LEU A 53 3.38 -14.40 19.23
CA LEU A 53 2.07 -14.90 18.80
C LEU A 53 0.95 -14.15 19.53
N LEU A 54 0.08 -13.48 18.78
CA LEU A 54 -1.10 -12.78 19.31
C LEU A 54 -2.36 -13.63 19.19
N ILE A 55 -2.58 -14.23 18.02
CA ILE A 55 -3.77 -15.03 17.72
C ILE A 55 -3.31 -16.30 17.01
N PRO A 56 -3.65 -17.50 17.50
CA PRO A 56 -3.29 -18.74 16.82
C PRO A 56 -4.02 -18.87 15.47
N GLY A 57 -3.39 -19.60 14.55
CA GLY A 57 -4.06 -20.01 13.32
C GLY A 57 -5.24 -20.92 13.64
N ARG A 58 -6.29 -20.88 12.81
CA ARG A 58 -7.53 -21.62 13.06
C ARG A 58 -8.25 -22.01 11.79
N ILE A 59 -9.14 -22.99 11.93
CA ILE A 59 -10.04 -23.44 10.88
C ILE A 59 -11.43 -22.87 11.16
N VAL A 60 -12.09 -22.35 10.13
CA VAL A 60 -13.44 -21.81 10.21
C VAL A 60 -14.32 -22.54 9.18
N GLY A 61 -15.34 -23.24 9.66
CA GLY A 61 -16.34 -23.87 8.80
C GLY A 61 -17.30 -22.84 8.20
N TYR A 62 -17.85 -23.13 7.02
CA TYR A 62 -18.83 -22.27 6.36
C TYR A 62 -19.94 -23.07 5.67
N ASP A 63 -21.14 -22.49 5.60
CA ASP A 63 -22.21 -22.97 4.72
C ASP A 63 -22.15 -22.30 3.34
N THR A 64 -21.93 -20.99 3.35
CA THR A 64 -21.75 -20.15 2.16
C THR A 64 -20.49 -19.32 2.32
N LEU A 65 -19.68 -19.25 1.25
CA LEU A 65 -18.43 -18.50 1.23
C LEU A 65 -18.49 -17.39 0.18
N ILE A 66 -18.24 -16.16 0.60
CA ILE A 66 -18.05 -15.01 -0.28
C ILE A 66 -16.59 -14.59 -0.20
N ILE A 67 -15.88 -14.61 -1.34
CA ILE A 67 -14.48 -14.20 -1.42
C ILE A 67 -14.41 -12.78 -1.99
N ALA A 68 -13.88 -11.86 -1.18
CA ALA A 68 -13.69 -10.45 -1.52
C ALA A 68 -12.28 -9.96 -1.15
N ILE A 69 -11.26 -10.78 -1.42
CA ILE A 69 -9.86 -10.52 -1.05
C ILE A 69 -9.12 -9.56 -2.00
N GLY A 70 -9.78 -9.09 -3.05
CA GLY A 70 -9.19 -8.19 -4.04
C GLY A 70 -8.15 -8.84 -4.95
N SER A 71 -7.24 -8.03 -5.48
CA SER A 71 -6.13 -8.43 -6.36
C SER A 71 -4.88 -7.59 -6.05
N GLN A 72 -3.74 -7.97 -6.62
CA GLN A 72 -2.48 -7.20 -6.56
C GLN A 72 -2.01 -6.85 -7.99
N ALA A 73 -1.09 -5.89 -8.11
CA ALA A 73 -0.49 -5.57 -9.40
C ALA A 73 0.19 -6.81 -10.01
N ASN A 74 -0.12 -7.03 -11.29
CA ASN A 74 0.51 -8.06 -12.09
C ASN A 74 1.74 -7.45 -12.77
N ASP A 75 2.93 -7.95 -12.44
CA ASP A 75 4.18 -7.51 -13.08
C ASP A 75 4.42 -8.18 -14.45
N PHE A 76 3.53 -9.08 -14.87
CA PHE A 76 3.60 -9.85 -16.12
C PHE A 76 4.92 -10.63 -16.25
N ARG A 77 5.59 -10.93 -15.13
CA ARG A 77 6.95 -11.51 -15.09
C ARG A 77 7.99 -10.67 -15.85
N THR A 78 7.77 -9.36 -15.90
CA THR A 78 8.73 -8.43 -16.49
C THR A 78 10.02 -8.46 -15.67
N ARG A 79 11.13 -8.80 -16.32
CA ARG A 79 12.42 -8.99 -15.65
C ARG A 79 12.82 -7.73 -14.87
N GLY A 80 13.05 -7.88 -13.57
CA GLY A 80 13.47 -6.81 -12.68
C GLY A 80 12.34 -6.01 -12.05
N ALA A 81 11.10 -6.09 -12.53
CA ALA A 81 9.98 -5.30 -11.99
C ALA A 81 9.75 -5.56 -10.49
N ALA A 82 9.74 -6.83 -10.06
CA ALA A 82 9.56 -7.18 -8.65
C ALA A 82 10.69 -6.69 -7.72
N ASN A 83 11.90 -6.48 -8.26
CA ASN A 83 13.08 -6.13 -7.46
C ASN A 83 13.42 -4.63 -7.51
N HIS A 84 12.96 -3.92 -8.54
CA HIS A 84 13.38 -2.55 -8.83
C HIS A 84 12.22 -1.55 -8.90
N CYS A 85 10.97 -2.00 -8.88
CA CYS A 85 9.81 -1.11 -8.89
C CYS A 85 9.11 -1.10 -7.54
N TYR A 86 8.60 0.08 -7.18
CA TYR A 86 7.65 0.20 -6.08
C TYR A 86 6.25 -0.15 -6.59
N ARG A 87 5.55 -0.98 -5.83
CA ARG A 87 4.09 -1.15 -5.95
C ARG A 87 3.39 -0.18 -5.00
N ILE A 88 2.10 0.05 -5.20
CA ILE A 88 1.28 0.91 -4.34
C ILE A 88 -0.11 0.30 -4.10
N ASP A 89 -0.21 -1.03 -4.20
CA ASP A 89 -1.48 -1.77 -4.07
C ASP A 89 -1.91 -1.93 -2.60
N SER A 90 -0.94 -1.92 -1.68
CA SER A 90 -1.19 -1.95 -0.25
C SER A 90 -0.73 -0.67 0.43
N ARG A 91 -1.28 -0.41 1.62
CA ARG A 91 -0.87 0.71 2.46
C ARG A 91 0.63 0.67 2.76
N GLU A 92 1.14 -0.48 3.17
CA GLU A 92 2.56 -0.65 3.50
C GLU A 92 3.45 -0.30 2.30
N GLN A 93 3.06 -0.75 1.10
CA GLN A 93 3.77 -0.46 -0.14
C GLN A 93 3.72 1.05 -0.46
N ALA A 94 2.56 1.69 -0.33
CA ALA A 94 2.40 3.13 -0.52
C ALA A 94 3.24 3.94 0.49
N ASP A 95 3.26 3.55 1.77
CA ASP A 95 4.07 4.19 2.81
C ASP A 95 5.57 4.02 2.55
N ALA A 96 5.99 2.85 2.06
CA ALA A 96 7.38 2.59 1.66
C ALA A 96 7.81 3.45 0.46
N PHE A 97 6.96 3.52 -0.58
CA PHE A 97 7.18 4.40 -1.73
C PHE A 97 7.27 5.87 -1.30
N ASN A 98 6.35 6.32 -0.46
CA ASN A 98 6.32 7.69 0.02
C ASN A 98 7.58 8.06 0.82
N ARG A 99 8.05 7.14 1.67
CA ARG A 99 9.31 7.30 2.39
C ARG A 99 10.49 7.45 1.42
N GLU A 100 10.59 6.61 0.40
CA GLU A 100 11.66 6.70 -0.60
C GLU A 100 11.61 8.04 -1.35
N ILE A 101 10.44 8.47 -1.82
CA ILE A 101 10.29 9.76 -2.53
C ILE A 101 10.79 10.92 -1.67
N ARG A 102 10.43 10.97 -0.37
CA ARG A 102 10.94 12.01 0.54
C ARG A 102 12.47 12.00 0.66
N LEU A 103 13.08 10.82 0.77
CA LEU A 103 14.54 10.71 0.84
C LEU A 103 15.20 11.19 -0.45
N ARG A 104 14.63 10.84 -1.62
CA ARG A 104 15.13 11.27 -2.93
C ARG A 104 14.98 12.77 -3.16
N VAL A 105 13.86 13.35 -2.74
CA VAL A 105 13.66 14.81 -2.79
C VAL A 105 14.68 15.51 -1.89
N LEU A 106 14.92 15.01 -0.67
CA LEU A 106 15.95 15.57 0.21
C LEU A 106 17.35 15.50 -0.41
N GLN A 107 17.70 14.38 -1.05
CA GLN A 107 18.97 14.24 -1.78
C GLN A 107 19.07 15.21 -2.96
N CYS A 108 18.00 15.38 -3.74
CA CYS A 108 17.91 16.34 -4.83
C CYS A 108 18.15 17.77 -4.35
N VAL A 109 17.56 18.16 -3.21
CA VAL A 109 17.72 19.50 -2.63
C VAL A 109 19.12 19.70 -2.04
N ALA A 110 19.68 18.70 -1.37
CA ALA A 110 20.96 18.85 -0.66
C ALA A 110 22.21 18.67 -1.54
N GLN A 111 22.09 17.93 -2.65
CA GLN A 111 23.22 17.54 -3.51
C GLN A 111 23.04 17.95 -4.97
N ASP A 112 22.01 18.75 -5.28
CA ASP A 112 21.64 19.15 -6.63
C ASP A 112 21.45 17.97 -7.60
N ALA A 113 21.10 16.79 -7.08
CA ALA A 113 20.91 15.57 -7.86
C ALA A 113 19.61 15.62 -8.67
N GLN A 114 19.54 14.89 -9.78
CA GLN A 114 18.30 14.73 -10.55
C GLN A 114 17.43 13.59 -9.97
N LEU A 115 16.12 13.79 -9.98
CA LEU A 115 15.13 12.79 -9.58
C LEU A 115 14.24 12.44 -10.78
N SER A 116 14.43 11.24 -11.33
CA SER A 116 13.58 10.72 -12.40
C SER A 116 12.68 9.62 -11.87
N ILE A 117 11.37 9.73 -12.13
CA ILE A 117 10.35 8.80 -11.67
C ILE A 117 9.63 8.24 -12.89
N GLY A 118 9.74 6.94 -13.14
CA GLY A 118 8.95 6.27 -14.18
C GLY A 118 7.66 5.69 -13.61
N ILE A 119 6.52 6.04 -14.20
CA ILE A 119 5.22 5.46 -13.84
C ILE A 119 4.80 4.44 -14.90
N VAL A 120 4.62 3.19 -14.48
CA VAL A 120 4.18 2.10 -15.36
C VAL A 120 2.67 1.90 -15.19
N GLY A 121 1.91 2.40 -16.18
CA GLY A 121 0.45 2.26 -16.26
C GLY A 121 -0.27 3.60 -16.29
N GLY A 122 -0.94 3.90 -17.40
CA GLY A 122 -1.71 5.16 -17.60
C GLY A 122 -3.17 5.09 -17.15
N GLY A 123 -3.51 4.16 -16.26
CA GLY A 123 -4.84 4.07 -15.66
C GLY A 123 -5.05 5.15 -14.58
N ALA A 124 -6.24 5.17 -13.98
CA ALA A 124 -6.61 6.16 -12.95
C ALA A 124 -5.55 6.28 -11.84
N THR A 125 -5.10 5.15 -11.27
CA THR A 125 -4.08 5.13 -10.21
C THR A 125 -2.75 5.75 -10.65
N GLY A 126 -2.31 5.48 -11.89
CA GLY A 126 -1.04 6.02 -12.39
C GLY A 126 -1.13 7.51 -12.72
N VAL A 127 -2.25 7.94 -13.31
CA VAL A 127 -2.51 9.37 -13.59
C VAL A 127 -2.64 10.17 -12.30
N GLU A 128 -3.36 9.66 -11.29
CA GLU A 128 -3.47 10.30 -9.98
C GLU A 128 -2.11 10.39 -9.29
N LEU A 129 -1.31 9.32 -9.32
CA LEU A 129 0.05 9.33 -8.78
C LEU A 129 0.93 10.41 -9.45
N ALA A 130 0.88 10.51 -10.78
CA ALA A 130 1.63 11.53 -11.52
C ALA A 130 1.24 12.94 -11.06
N ALA A 131 -0.06 13.21 -10.95
CA ALA A 131 -0.58 14.49 -10.48
C ALA A 131 -0.14 14.80 -9.05
N GLU A 132 -0.19 13.83 -8.14
CA GLU A 132 0.25 14.03 -6.74
C GLU A 132 1.76 14.29 -6.65
N LEU A 133 2.58 13.67 -7.50
CA LEU A 133 4.03 13.92 -7.54
C LEU A 133 4.35 15.33 -8.05
N VAL A 134 3.66 15.79 -9.11
CA VAL A 134 3.79 17.17 -9.59
C VAL A 134 3.42 18.16 -8.48
N GLN A 135 2.29 17.93 -7.79
CA GLN A 135 1.86 18.77 -6.68
C GLN A 135 2.86 18.77 -5.51
N LEU A 136 3.51 17.64 -5.24
CA LEU A 136 4.56 17.53 -4.23
C LEU A 136 5.77 18.41 -4.57
N ALA A 137 6.21 18.42 -5.83
CA ALA A 137 7.33 19.26 -6.25
C ALA A 137 6.99 20.75 -6.25
N GLU A 138 5.78 21.13 -6.67
CA GLU A 138 5.28 22.50 -6.56
C GLU A 138 5.26 22.98 -5.10
N SER A 139 4.76 22.13 -4.20
CA SER A 139 4.70 22.43 -2.77
C SER A 139 6.10 22.64 -2.19
N ALA A 140 7.05 21.77 -2.51
CA ALA A 140 8.43 21.91 -2.05
C ALA A 140 9.12 23.17 -2.63
N ALA A 141 8.84 23.54 -3.88
CA ALA A 141 9.32 24.80 -4.46
C ALA A 141 8.81 26.03 -3.71
N ALA A 142 7.57 26.00 -3.21
CA ALA A 142 7.00 27.08 -2.38
C ALA A 142 7.71 27.23 -1.02
N TYR A 143 8.36 26.17 -0.51
CA TYR A 143 9.14 26.19 0.74
C TYR A 143 10.64 26.46 0.54
N GLY A 144 11.06 26.94 -0.64
CA GLY A 144 12.43 27.36 -0.91
C GLY A 144 13.29 26.39 -1.73
N ALA A 145 12.74 25.24 -2.14
CA ALA A 145 13.41 24.32 -3.06
C ALA A 145 13.14 24.69 -4.53
N HIS A 146 13.43 25.94 -4.92
CA HIS A 146 13.02 26.51 -6.22
C HIS A 146 13.50 25.71 -7.43
N ASP A 147 14.67 25.06 -7.34
CA ASP A 147 15.24 24.24 -8.41
C ASP A 147 14.75 22.78 -8.41
N LEU A 148 13.85 22.39 -7.51
CA LEU A 148 13.32 21.02 -7.49
C LEU A 148 12.49 20.74 -8.76
N MET A 149 11.68 21.70 -9.21
CA MET A 149 10.83 21.55 -10.40
C MET A 149 11.64 21.34 -11.68
N SER A 150 12.85 21.90 -11.78
CA SER A 150 13.72 21.73 -12.95
C SER A 150 14.54 20.44 -12.90
N ARG A 151 14.65 19.80 -11.73
CA ARG A 151 15.46 18.60 -11.49
C ARG A 151 14.65 17.33 -11.28
N MET A 152 13.33 17.46 -11.14
CA MET A 152 12.42 16.33 -11.06
C MET A 152 11.71 16.08 -12.40
N SER A 153 11.74 14.84 -12.88
CA SER A 153 10.95 14.40 -14.03
C SER A 153 10.06 13.21 -13.67
N VAL A 154 8.85 13.23 -14.21
CA VAL A 154 7.82 12.18 -14.11
C VAL A 154 7.42 11.75 -15.51
#